data_AF-A0AAD5QYZ6-F1
#
_entry.id   AF-A0AAD5QYZ6-F1
#
_cell.length_a   1.000
_cell.length_b   1.000
_cell.length_c   1.000
_cell.angle_alpha   90.00
_cell.angle_beta   90.00
_cell.angle_gamma   90.00
#
_symmetry.space_group_name_H-M   'P 1'
#
loop_
_entity.id
_entity.type
_entity.pdbx_description
1 polymer ?
#
loop_
_entity_poly.entity_id
_entity_poly.type
_entity_poly.pdbx_seq_one_letter_code
_entity_poly.pdbx_strand_id
1 'polypeptide(L)'
;MELGRPQRLKNVYFVFLLELRALLKVKPYLQKELFYTGNEQEDMETRVAIDELLDIIAQFPDQFDENELFTGVESHARELREEFRSHFLNISRIMDCVGCDKCRLWGKVQIHGMGTALKILFSDLPHSHYQFDRNKAVRSAPFQLTRNEVVALFQSLGRYSSSIKEVGEFRREMYPNHRTLDEL
;
A
#
# COMPACT_ATOMS: atom_id res chain seq x y z
N MET A 1 15.84 -29.07 3.28
CA MET A 1 15.16 -27.84 3.73
C MET A 1 14.97 -26.99 2.49
N GLU A 2 13.82 -27.12 1.83
CA GLU A 2 13.51 -26.38 0.59
C GLU A 2 13.34 -24.90 0.92
N LEU A 3 14.41 -24.12 0.74
CA LEU A 3 14.37 -22.67 0.83
C LEU A 3 13.36 -22.18 -0.22
N GLY A 4 12.25 -21.62 0.26
CA GLY A 4 11.01 -21.47 -0.50
C GLY A 4 11.17 -20.75 -1.84
N ARG A 5 10.38 -21.19 -2.82
CA ARG A 5 10.35 -20.73 -4.21
C ARG A 5 10.66 -19.23 -4.36
N PRO A 6 11.70 -18.82 -5.13
CA PRO A 6 12.08 -17.42 -5.35
C PRO A 6 10.92 -16.50 -5.76
N GLN A 7 9.89 -17.07 -6.40
CA GLN A 7 8.67 -16.36 -6.76
C GLN A 7 7.95 -15.72 -5.56
N ARG A 8 7.96 -16.35 -4.38
CA ARG A 8 7.32 -15.77 -3.19
C ARG A 8 8.00 -14.49 -2.75
N LEU A 9 9.33 -14.43 -2.86
CA LEU A 9 10.09 -13.24 -2.56
C LEU A 9 9.79 -12.12 -3.57
N LYS A 10 9.73 -12.44 -4.86
CA LYS A 10 9.30 -11.47 -5.90
C LYS A 10 7.92 -10.90 -5.60
N ASN A 11 6.98 -11.72 -5.13
CA ASN A 11 5.64 -11.25 -4.75
C ASN A 11 5.67 -10.30 -3.54
N VAL A 12 6.56 -10.51 -2.57
CA VAL A 12 6.76 -9.58 -1.44
C VAL A 12 7.26 -8.23 -1.92
N TYR A 13 8.27 -8.21 -2.80
CA TYR A 13 8.76 -6.97 -3.42
C TYR A 13 7.66 -6.28 -4.26
N PHE A 14 6.88 -7.06 -5.01
CA PHE A 14 5.77 -6.51 -5.80
C PHE A 14 4.74 -5.80 -4.93
N VAL A 15 4.28 -6.43 -3.83
CA VAL A 15 3.30 -5.79 -2.95
C VAL A 15 3.90 -4.54 -2.28
N PHE A 16 5.17 -4.60 -1.87
CA PHE A 16 5.87 -3.43 -1.34
C PHE A 16 5.88 -2.26 -2.34
N LEU A 17 6.29 -2.50 -3.59
CA LEU A 17 6.32 -1.47 -4.63
C LEU A 17 4.93 -0.94 -4.98
N LEU A 18 3.91 -1.80 -4.95
CA LEU A 18 2.51 -1.41 -5.18
C LEU A 18 2.00 -0.47 -4.08
N GLU A 19 2.26 -0.77 -2.81
CA GLU A 19 1.89 0.11 -1.69
C GLU A 19 2.72 1.40 -1.68
N LEU A 20 4.00 1.32 -2.04
CA LEU A 20 4.90 2.45 -2.19
C LEU A 20 4.39 3.43 -3.24
N ARG A 21 3.94 2.92 -4.38
CA ARG A 21 3.34 3.71 -5.46
C ARG A 21 2.04 4.37 -5.03
N ALA A 22 1.18 3.64 -4.31
CA ALA A 22 -0.05 4.21 -3.76
C ALA A 22 0.25 5.38 -2.80
N LEU A 23 1.27 5.26 -1.95
CA LEU A 23 1.68 6.33 -1.04
C LEU A 23 2.16 7.59 -1.76
N LEU A 24 2.95 7.43 -2.83
CA LEU A 24 3.35 8.56 -3.67
C LEU A 24 2.16 9.28 -4.29
N LYS A 25 1.20 8.51 -4.79
CA LYS A 25 0.00 9.04 -5.44
C LYS A 25 -0.89 9.82 -4.47
N VAL A 26 -1.02 9.35 -3.23
CA VAL A 26 -1.84 10.00 -2.20
C VAL A 26 -1.10 11.12 -1.45
N LYS A 27 0.18 11.39 -1.74
CA LYS A 27 0.97 12.46 -1.10
C LYS A 27 0.23 13.80 -1.03
N PRO A 28 -0.36 14.35 -2.11
CA PRO A 28 -1.06 15.64 -2.06
C PRO A 28 -2.32 15.64 -1.18
N TYR A 29 -2.90 14.46 -0.95
CA TYR A 29 -4.03 14.26 -0.05
C TYR A 29 -3.55 14.26 1.41
N LEU A 30 -2.51 13.46 1.73
CA LEU A 30 -1.95 13.36 3.09
C LEU A 30 -1.36 14.67 3.59
N GLN A 31 -0.81 15.50 2.70
CA GLN A 31 -0.30 16.83 3.05
C GLN A 31 -1.36 17.80 3.57
N LYS A 32 -2.65 17.52 3.31
CA LYS A 32 -3.78 18.35 3.78
C LYS A 32 -4.43 17.78 5.03
N GLU A 33 -4.09 16.55 5.42
CA GLU A 33 -4.64 15.90 6.60
C GLU A 33 -4.03 16.46 7.89
N LEU A 34 -4.82 16.42 8.97
CA LEU A 34 -4.45 17.02 10.26
C LEU A 34 -3.85 16.02 11.27
N PHE A 35 -3.90 14.71 10.98
CA PHE A 35 -3.41 13.62 11.85
C PHE A 35 -3.82 13.72 13.34
N TYR A 36 -4.97 14.32 13.64
CA TYR A 36 -5.38 14.70 14.99
C TYR A 36 -5.40 13.53 16.00
N THR A 37 -4.61 13.66 17.06
CA THR A 37 -4.59 12.76 18.22
C THR A 37 -5.06 13.44 19.51
N GLY A 38 -5.13 14.78 19.51
CA GLY A 38 -5.39 15.59 20.70
C GLY A 38 -4.11 16.14 21.35
N ASN A 39 -2.93 15.75 20.86
CA ASN A 39 -1.64 16.32 21.24
C ASN A 39 -1.01 17.05 20.04
N GLU A 40 -1.02 18.38 20.06
CA GLU A 40 -0.54 19.21 18.95
C GLU A 40 0.93 18.96 18.57
N GLN A 41 1.77 18.62 19.55
CA GLN A 41 3.19 18.34 19.30
C GLN A 41 3.37 17.02 18.54
N GLU A 42 2.68 15.96 18.97
CA GLU A 42 2.72 14.65 18.29
C GLU A 42 2.09 14.72 16.89
N ASP A 43 1.03 15.52 16.72
CA ASP A 43 0.36 15.73 15.43
C ASP A 43 1.30 16.44 14.44
N MET A 44 2.05 17.45 14.91
CA MET A 44 3.07 18.14 14.12
C MET A 44 4.23 17.22 13.75
N GLU A 45 4.78 16.47 14.71
CA GLU A 45 5.86 15.50 14.48
C GLU A 45 5.46 14.42 13.47
N THR A 46 4.23 13.90 13.60
CA THR A 46 3.67 12.92 12.66
C THR A 46 3.61 13.48 11.24
N ARG A 47 3.18 14.73 11.07
CA ARG A 47 3.11 15.37 9.76
C ARG A 47 4.48 15.50 9.12
N VAL A 48 5.47 15.98 9.88
CA VAL A 48 6.85 16.11 9.41
C VAL A 48 7.42 14.75 9.00
N ALA A 49 7.26 13.72 9.82
CA ALA A 49 7.75 12.37 9.53
C ALA A 49 7.09 11.77 8.27
N ILE A 50 5.80 12.01 8.06
CA ILE A 50 5.09 11.57 6.86
C ILE A 50 5.61 12.30 5.62
N ASP A 51 5.79 13.62 5.69
CA ASP A 51 6.31 14.40 4.57
C ASP A 51 7.74 13.97 4.19
N GLU A 52 8.63 13.79 5.18
CA GLU A 52 9.99 13.30 4.97
C GLU A 52 10.01 11.91 4.33
N LEU A 53 9.19 10.99 4.83
CA LEU A 53 9.06 9.65 4.25
C LEU A 53 8.59 9.73 2.79
N LEU A 54 7.57 10.53 2.49
CA LEU A 54 7.04 10.69 1.13
C LEU A 54 8.05 11.36 0.20
N ASP A 55 8.92 12.24 0.70
CA ASP A 55 10.03 12.84 -0.06
C ASP A 55 11.13 11.82 -0.38
N ILE A 56 11.47 10.94 0.57
CA ILE A 56 12.41 9.82 0.33
C ILE A 56 11.85 8.89 -0.74
N ILE A 57 10.57 8.52 -0.63
CA ILE A 57 9.94 7.63 -1.60
C ILE A 57 9.92 8.29 -2.99
N ALA A 58 9.71 9.61 -3.08
CA ALA A 58 9.62 10.31 -4.36
C ALA A 58 10.96 10.36 -5.11
N GLN A 59 12.08 10.28 -4.40
CA GLN A 59 13.43 10.23 -4.97
C GLN A 59 13.78 8.84 -5.52
N PHE A 60 12.99 7.81 -5.22
CA PHE A 60 13.24 6.46 -5.73
C PHE A 60 13.06 6.44 -7.26
N PRO A 61 14.08 6.06 -8.05
CA PRO A 61 14.07 6.18 -9.51
C PRO A 61 13.28 5.07 -10.21
N ASP A 62 13.16 3.90 -9.59
CA ASP A 62 12.54 2.70 -10.19
C ASP A 62 11.09 2.54 -9.72
N GLN A 63 10.27 3.56 -9.98
CA GLN A 63 8.87 3.55 -9.54
C GLN A 63 8.07 2.61 -10.44
N PHE A 64 7.36 1.67 -9.81
CA PHE A 64 6.38 0.82 -10.46
C PHE A 64 5.36 1.68 -11.22
N ASP A 65 5.27 1.51 -12.55
CA ASP A 65 4.28 2.20 -13.37
C ASP A 65 2.94 1.47 -13.24
N GLU A 66 1.96 2.10 -12.58
CA GLU A 66 0.64 1.50 -12.43
C GLU A 66 -0.09 1.33 -13.78
N ASN A 67 0.28 2.10 -14.80
CA ASN A 67 -0.32 1.96 -16.12
C ASN A 67 0.03 0.59 -16.71
N GLU A 68 1.23 0.06 -16.47
CA GLU A 68 1.58 -1.29 -16.88
C GLU A 68 0.66 -2.33 -16.21
N LEU A 69 0.33 -2.14 -14.93
CA LEU A 69 -0.55 -3.03 -14.18
C LEU A 69 -2.01 -3.00 -14.69
N PHE A 70 -2.47 -1.84 -15.17
CA PHE A 70 -3.86 -1.62 -15.56
C PHE A 70 -4.06 -1.41 -17.07
N THR A 71 -3.03 -1.66 -17.88
CA THR A 71 -3.10 -1.55 -19.34
C THR A 71 -4.22 -2.43 -19.90
N GLY A 72 -5.08 -1.85 -20.74
CA GLY A 72 -6.20 -2.57 -21.37
C GLY A 72 -7.42 -2.81 -20.47
N VAL A 73 -7.38 -2.39 -19.20
CA VAL A 73 -8.52 -2.54 -18.26
C VAL A 73 -9.31 -1.25 -18.09
N GLU A 74 -8.94 -0.14 -18.73
CA GLU A 74 -9.59 1.16 -18.57
C GLU A 74 -11.12 1.12 -18.77
N SER A 75 -11.60 0.33 -19.74
CA SER A 75 -13.03 0.14 -20.01
C SER A 75 -13.77 -0.68 -18.95
N HIS A 76 -13.06 -1.54 -18.21
CA HIS A 76 -13.59 -2.42 -17.16
C HIS A 76 -13.07 -2.07 -15.76
N ALA A 77 -12.36 -0.94 -15.61
CA ALA A 77 -11.69 -0.53 -14.38
C ALA A 77 -12.66 -0.46 -13.19
N ARG A 78 -13.90 -0.03 -13.45
CA ARG A 78 -14.96 -0.01 -12.45
C ARG A 78 -15.36 -1.41 -11.96
N GLU A 79 -15.51 -2.37 -12.87
CA GLU A 79 -15.88 -3.75 -12.54
C GLU A 79 -14.74 -4.43 -11.79
N LEU A 80 -13.51 -4.27 -12.28
CA LEU A 80 -12.31 -4.79 -11.63
C LEU A 80 -12.15 -4.24 -10.20
N ARG A 81 -12.40 -2.94 -10.01
CA ARG A 81 -12.36 -2.31 -8.69
C ARG A 81 -13.39 -2.91 -7.73
N GLU A 82 -14.64 -3.08 -8.16
CA GLU A 82 -15.68 -3.68 -7.30
C GLU A 82 -15.38 -5.16 -7.04
N GLU A 83 -14.81 -5.88 -8.00
CA GLU A 83 -14.38 -7.25 -7.81
C GLU A 83 -13.27 -7.34 -6.74
N PHE A 84 -12.22 -6.53 -6.86
CA PHE A 84 -11.18 -6.44 -5.83
C PHE A 84 -11.78 -6.10 -4.48
N ARG A 85 -12.62 -5.07 -4.40
CA ARG A 85 -13.28 -4.68 -3.15
C ARG A 85 -14.06 -5.85 -2.53
N SER A 86 -14.80 -6.60 -3.34
CA SER A 86 -15.55 -7.78 -2.90
C SER A 86 -14.62 -8.87 -2.37
N HIS A 87 -13.53 -9.16 -3.08
CA HIS A 87 -12.52 -10.14 -2.65
C HIS A 87 -11.84 -9.73 -1.34
N PHE A 88 -11.40 -8.48 -1.20
CA PHE A 88 -10.80 -7.98 0.03
C PHE A 88 -11.77 -8.04 1.21
N LEU A 89 -13.07 -7.77 1.00
CA LEU A 89 -14.09 -7.94 2.03
C LEU A 89 -14.25 -9.42 2.45
N ASN A 90 -14.26 -10.34 1.48
CA ASN A 90 -14.33 -11.77 1.74
C ASN A 90 -13.08 -12.30 2.47
N ILE A 91 -11.89 -11.85 2.08
CA ILE A 91 -10.65 -12.19 2.78
C ILE A 91 -10.69 -11.66 4.22
N SER A 92 -11.18 -10.44 4.44
CA SER A 92 -11.35 -9.89 5.79
C SER A 92 -12.30 -10.72 6.66
N ARG A 93 -13.37 -11.28 6.08
CA ARG A 93 -14.26 -12.25 6.75
C ARG A 93 -13.57 -13.57 7.05
N ILE A 94 -12.71 -14.07 6.15
CA ILE A 94 -11.90 -15.27 6.42
C ILE A 94 -10.97 -15.03 7.62
N MET A 95 -10.39 -13.83 7.75
CA MET A 95 -9.56 -13.48 8.91
C MET A 95 -10.31 -13.54 10.23
N ASP A 96 -11.65 -13.40 10.23
CA ASP A 96 -12.46 -13.60 11.44
C ASP A 96 -12.49 -15.04 11.96
N CYS A 97 -12.14 -16.01 11.11
CA CYS A 97 -12.05 -17.42 11.47
C CYS A 97 -10.67 -17.82 11.99
N VAL A 98 -9.69 -16.91 12.03
CA VAL A 98 -8.34 -17.19 12.52
C VAL A 98 -8.32 -17.15 14.05
N GLY A 99 -8.06 -18.29 14.69
CA GLY A 99 -8.07 -18.42 16.15
C GLY A 99 -6.88 -17.77 16.88
N CYS A 100 -5.83 -17.39 16.17
CA CYS A 100 -4.70 -16.63 16.73
C CYS A 100 -5.00 -15.13 16.68
N ASP A 101 -5.15 -14.48 17.84
CA ASP A 101 -5.54 -13.06 17.93
C ASP A 101 -4.54 -12.12 17.23
N LYS A 102 -3.24 -12.32 17.44
CA LYS A 102 -2.20 -11.52 16.77
C LYS A 102 -2.23 -11.72 15.25
N CYS A 103 -2.42 -12.97 14.81
CA CYS A 103 -2.47 -13.32 13.39
C CYS A 103 -3.71 -12.71 12.72
N ARG A 104 -4.86 -12.75 13.40
CA ARG A 104 -6.09 -12.11 12.97
C ARG A 104 -5.94 -10.60 12.88
N LEU A 105 -5.35 -9.96 13.89
CA LEU A 105 -5.09 -8.53 13.90
C LEU A 105 -4.22 -8.11 12.71
N TRP A 106 -3.02 -8.68 12.60
CA TRP A 106 -2.08 -8.32 11.54
C TRP A 106 -2.59 -8.70 10.16
N GLY A 107 -3.26 -9.85 10.02
CA GLY A 107 -3.89 -10.27 8.77
C GLY A 107 -4.95 -9.27 8.31
N LYS A 108 -5.81 -8.78 9.21
CA LYS A 108 -6.78 -7.74 8.87
C LYS A 108 -6.13 -6.41 8.52
N VAL A 109 -5.12 -5.97 9.27
CA VAL A 109 -4.41 -4.72 9.00
C VAL A 109 -3.73 -4.75 7.63
N GLN A 110 -3.01 -5.82 7.30
CA GLN A 110 -2.32 -5.96 6.01
C GLN A 110 -3.30 -6.01 4.83
N ILE A 111 -4.37 -6.82 4.94
CA ILE A 111 -5.41 -6.90 3.89
C ILE A 111 -6.13 -5.56 3.72
N HIS A 112 -6.37 -4.82 4.80
CA HIS A 112 -6.96 -3.47 4.72
C HIS A 112 -6.00 -2.46 4.09
N GLY A 113 -4.70 -2.54 4.41
CA GLY A 113 -3.65 -1.71 3.81
C GLY A 113 -3.52 -1.93 2.31
N MET A 114 -3.42 -3.19 1.87
CA MET A 114 -3.39 -3.56 0.45
C MET A 114 -4.65 -3.10 -0.30
N GLY A 115 -5.83 -3.29 0.30
CA GLY A 115 -7.09 -2.81 -0.26
C GLY A 115 -7.14 -1.30 -0.38
N THR A 116 -6.58 -0.58 0.60
CA THR A 116 -6.45 0.89 0.58
C THR A 116 -5.50 1.35 -0.52
N ALA A 117 -4.37 0.67 -0.69
CA ALA A 117 -3.41 0.96 -1.77
C ALA A 117 -4.07 0.83 -3.14
N LEU A 118 -4.82 -0.24 -3.38
CA LEU A 118 -5.57 -0.41 -4.63
C LEU A 118 -6.68 0.62 -4.79
N LYS A 119 -7.42 0.96 -3.72
CA LYS A 119 -8.43 2.04 -3.73
C LYS A 119 -7.81 3.37 -4.20
N ILE A 120 -6.60 3.70 -3.73
CA ILE A 120 -5.84 4.89 -4.16
C ILE A 120 -5.42 4.76 -5.62
N LEU A 121 -4.82 3.64 -6.03
CA LEU A 121 -4.33 3.48 -7.41
C LEU A 121 -5.47 3.58 -8.44
N PHE A 122 -6.67 3.09 -8.09
CA PHE A 122 -7.88 3.19 -8.89
C PHE A 122 -8.57 4.57 -8.87
N SER A 123 -8.16 5.52 -8.03
CA SER A 123 -8.83 6.83 -7.92
C SER A 123 -8.80 7.61 -9.23
N ASP A 124 -7.71 7.48 -9.99
CA ASP A 124 -7.41 8.30 -11.15
C ASP A 124 -7.74 7.63 -12.48
N LEU A 125 -8.19 6.36 -12.48
CA LEU A 125 -8.56 5.68 -13.72
C LEU A 125 -9.81 6.32 -14.37
N PRO A 126 -9.89 6.35 -15.71
CA PRO A 126 -11.07 6.80 -16.45
C PRO A 126 -12.34 6.12 -15.91
N HIS A 127 -13.44 6.87 -15.79
CA HIS A 127 -14.71 6.40 -15.19
C HIS A 127 -14.67 6.02 -13.70
N SER A 128 -13.60 6.36 -12.98
CA SER A 128 -13.60 6.32 -11.52
C SER A 128 -14.74 7.16 -10.96
N HIS A 129 -15.47 6.62 -9.98
CA HIS A 129 -16.50 7.39 -9.25
C HIS A 129 -15.92 8.64 -8.57
N TYR A 130 -14.60 8.74 -8.41
CA TYR A 130 -13.93 9.89 -7.82
C TYR A 130 -13.52 10.97 -8.84
N GLN A 131 -13.57 10.66 -10.15
CA GLN A 131 -13.38 11.69 -11.18
C GLN A 131 -14.62 12.58 -11.27
N PHE A 132 -14.37 13.89 -11.16
CA PHE A 132 -15.37 14.94 -11.29
C PHE A 132 -15.80 15.04 -12.75
N ASP A 133 -16.84 14.31 -13.15
CA ASP A 133 -17.47 14.46 -14.45
C ASP A 133 -18.19 15.83 -14.46
N ARG A 134 -17.53 16.88 -14.99
CA ARG A 134 -18.06 18.26 -15.06
C ARG A 134 -19.44 18.35 -15.75
N ASN A 135 -19.86 17.29 -16.46
CA ASN A 135 -21.10 17.22 -17.22
C ASN A 135 -22.17 16.31 -16.62
N LYS A 136 -21.97 15.68 -15.45
CA LYS A 136 -23.02 14.89 -14.78
C LYS A 136 -23.42 15.51 -13.44
N ALA A 137 -24.70 15.88 -13.33
CA ALA A 137 -25.34 16.44 -12.13
C ALA A 137 -25.35 15.50 -10.89
N VAL A 138 -24.71 14.34 -10.96
CA VAL A 138 -24.63 13.38 -9.85
C VAL A 138 -23.34 13.69 -9.09
N ARG A 139 -23.49 14.33 -7.92
CA ARG A 139 -22.40 14.54 -6.96
C ARG A 139 -21.87 13.18 -6.51
N SER A 140 -20.85 12.64 -7.17
CA SER A 140 -20.10 11.55 -6.58
C SER A 140 -19.33 12.05 -5.37
N ALA A 141 -19.27 11.24 -4.31
CA ALA A 141 -18.58 11.61 -3.09
C ALA A 141 -17.09 11.87 -3.38
N PRO A 142 -16.49 12.93 -2.81
CA PRO A 142 -15.07 13.19 -2.99
C PRO A 142 -14.24 12.00 -2.50
N PHE A 143 -13.07 11.77 -3.11
CA PHE A 143 -12.12 10.79 -2.63
C PHE A 143 -11.73 11.12 -1.19
N GLN A 144 -11.95 10.16 -0.29
CA GLN A 144 -11.65 10.31 1.13
C GLN A 144 -11.09 8.99 1.67
N LEU A 145 -10.10 9.13 2.54
CA LEU A 145 -9.54 8.05 3.31
C LEU A 145 -9.93 8.22 4.77
N THR A 146 -10.40 7.13 5.38
CA THR A 146 -10.65 7.08 6.82
C THR A 146 -9.32 6.95 7.57
N ARG A 147 -9.31 7.32 8.86
CA ARG A 147 -8.15 7.13 9.73
C ARG A 147 -7.63 5.69 9.70
N ASN A 148 -8.54 4.71 9.70
CA ASN A 148 -8.17 3.30 9.68
C ASN A 148 -7.52 2.87 8.37
N GLU A 149 -7.98 3.40 7.23
CA GLU A 149 -7.37 3.16 5.93
C GLU A 149 -5.94 3.72 5.89
N VAL A 150 -5.74 4.96 6.37
CA VAL A 150 -4.41 5.58 6.45
C VAL A 150 -3.47 4.78 7.36
N VAL A 151 -3.91 4.46 8.57
CA VAL A 151 -3.10 3.69 9.54
C VAL A 151 -2.76 2.31 8.96
N ALA A 152 -3.71 1.61 8.35
CA ALA A 152 -3.47 0.29 7.79
C ALA A 152 -2.50 0.33 6.60
N LEU A 153 -2.57 1.36 5.75
CA LEU A 153 -1.64 1.54 4.63
C LEU A 153 -0.19 1.66 5.12
N PHE A 154 0.08 2.55 6.08
CA PHE A 154 1.42 2.72 6.64
C PHE A 154 1.90 1.48 7.41
N GLN A 155 1.01 0.84 8.19
CA GLN A 155 1.36 -0.38 8.92
C GLN A 155 1.67 -1.54 7.96
N SER A 156 0.90 -1.71 6.89
CA SER A 156 1.14 -2.72 5.87
C SER A 156 2.50 -2.51 5.21
N LEU A 157 2.79 -1.28 4.75
CA LEU A 157 4.07 -0.93 4.14
C LEU A 157 5.23 -1.21 5.10
N GLY A 158 5.07 -0.82 6.38
CA GLY A 158 6.07 -1.07 7.41
C GLY A 158 6.37 -2.56 7.60
N ARG A 159 5.37 -3.45 7.49
CA ARG A 159 5.55 -4.91 7.55
C ARG A 159 6.24 -5.48 6.31
N TYR A 160 5.90 -5.01 5.11
CA TYR A 160 6.61 -5.41 3.90
C TYR A 160 8.05 -4.90 3.88
N SER A 161 8.28 -3.64 4.26
CA SER A 161 9.62 -3.05 4.43
C SER A 161 10.47 -3.85 5.40
N SER A 162 9.91 -4.18 6.58
CA SER A 162 10.61 -5.02 7.57
C SER A 162 10.93 -6.39 6.98
N SER A 163 9.99 -7.02 6.28
CA SER A 163 10.21 -8.34 5.66
C SER A 163 11.33 -8.32 4.63
N ILE A 164 11.43 -7.26 3.81
CA ILE A 164 12.51 -7.08 2.85
C ILE A 164 13.87 -6.90 3.55
N LYS A 165 13.90 -6.10 4.62
CA LYS A 165 15.11 -5.94 5.46
C LYS A 165 15.58 -7.29 6.00
N GLU A 166 14.68 -8.07 6.59
CA GLU A 166 15.00 -9.39 7.15
C GLU A 166 15.52 -10.36 6.09
N VAL A 167 15.06 -10.28 4.84
CA VAL A 167 15.62 -11.10 3.74
C VAL A 167 17.08 -10.75 3.49
N GLY A 168 17.46 -9.48 3.59
CA GLY A 168 18.85 -9.04 3.49
C GLY A 168 19.71 -9.56 4.65
N GLU A 169 19.18 -9.51 5.87
CA GLU A 169 19.85 -10.07 7.06
C GLU A 169 20.03 -11.59 6.96
N PHE A 170 18.99 -12.33 6.59
CA PHE A 170 19.08 -13.78 6.35
C PHE A 170 20.09 -14.13 5.26
N ARG A 171 20.18 -13.33 4.19
CA ARG A 171 21.17 -13.54 3.13
C ARG A 171 22.60 -13.35 3.68
N ARG A 172 22.82 -12.34 4.50
CA ARG A 172 24.11 -12.05 5.14
C ARG A 172 24.56 -13.18 6.07
N GLU A 173 23.63 -13.70 6.88
CA GLU A 173 23.90 -14.81 7.81
C GLU A 173 24.13 -16.15 7.10
N MET A 174 23.34 -16.45 6.05
CA MET A 174 23.44 -17.72 5.32
C MET A 174 24.64 -17.78 4.37
N TYR A 175 25.08 -16.64 3.84
CA TYR A 175 26.17 -16.56 2.86
C TYR A 175 27.24 -15.53 3.26
N PRO A 176 27.97 -15.75 4.37
CA PRO A 176 28.94 -14.78 4.90
C PRO A 176 30.11 -14.49 3.95
N ASN A 177 30.36 -15.36 2.96
CA ASN A 177 31.47 -15.24 2.01
C ASN A 177 31.04 -14.78 0.59
N HIS A 178 29.75 -14.58 0.33
CA HIS A 178 29.32 -13.86 -0.87
C HIS A 178 29.33 -12.37 -0.56
N ARG A 179 30.39 -11.67 -0.99
CA ARG A 179 30.36 -10.21 -1.10
C ARG A 179 29.15 -9.87 -1.96
N THR A 180 28.18 -9.20 -1.35
CA THR A 180 26.99 -8.71 -2.01
C THR A 180 27.39 -7.88 -3.22
N LEU A 181 26.69 -8.08 -4.34
CA LEU A 181 26.76 -7.22 -5.54
C LEU A 181 26.26 -5.78 -5.29
N ASP A 182 26.10 -5.39 -4.02
CA ASP A 182 25.65 -4.06 -3.59
C ASP A 182 26.84 -3.07 -3.44
N GLU A 183 28.03 -3.40 -3.97
CA GLU A 183 29.21 -2.50 -4.08
C GLU A 183 29.51 -2.08 -5.54
N LEU A 184 28.54 -2.12 -6.45
CA LEU A 184 28.62 -1.51 -7.79
C LEU A 184 27.51 -0.50 -8.03
#